data_AF-A0A537NPF0-F1
#
_entry.id   AF-A0A537NPF0-F1
#
_cell.length_a   1.000
_cell.length_b   1.000
_cell.length_c   1.000
_cell.angle_alpha   90.00
_cell.angle_beta   90.00
_cell.angle_gamma   90.00
#
_symmetry.space_group_name_H-M   'P 1'
#
loop_
_entity.id
_entity.type
_entity.pdbx_description
1 polymer ?
#
loop_
_entity_poly.entity_id
_entity_poly.type
_entity_poly.pdbx_seq_one_letter_code
_entity_poly.pdbx_strand_id
1 'polypeptide(L)' 'MGSEDLKESLRGAVIGRDDADYDEARKLYNGMIDKRPLLIARCADVADVITAVNFGRDNGLLIAIRG' A
#
# COMPACT_ATOMS: atom_id res chain seq x y z
N MET A 1 11.18 -6.48 8.34
CA MET A 1 10.13 -5.59 8.87
C MET A 1 8.82 -6.07 8.28
N GLY A 2 7.84 -6.46 9.10
CA GLY A 2 6.59 -7.04 8.62
C GLY A 2 5.64 -6.00 8.05
N SER A 3 4.57 -6.42 7.38
CA SER A 3 3.47 -5.53 6.97
C SER A 3 2.75 -4.88 8.16
N GLU A 4 2.85 -5.48 9.34
CA GLU A 4 2.31 -4.99 10.62
C GLU A 4 3.03 -3.72 11.07
N ASP A 5 4.35 -3.65 10.90
CA ASP A 5 5.20 -2.49 11.22
C ASP A 5 4.75 -1.23 10.44
N LEU A 6 4.39 -1.44 9.17
CA LEU A 6 3.87 -0.38 8.30
C LEU A 6 2.44 0.03 8.71
N LYS A 7 1.61 -0.92 9.14
CA LYS A 7 0.25 -0.66 9.68
C LYS A 7 0.32 0.22 10.93
N GLU A 8 1.29 0.00 11.81
CA GLU A 8 1.46 0.77 13.05
C GLU A 8 2.10 2.16 12.80
N SER A 9 2.92 2.28 11.75
CA SER A 9 3.65 3.52 11.44
C SER A 9 2.86 4.54 10.60
N LEU A 10 1.74 4.13 10.00
CA LEU A 10 0.91 4.98 9.15
C LEU A 10 -0.34 5.44 9.90
N ARG A 11 -0.73 6.71 9.68
CA ARG A 11 -2.04 7.21 10.10
C ARG A 11 -3.14 6.75 9.18
N GLY A 12 -2.82 6.67 7.88
CA GLY A 12 -3.66 6.10 6.86
C GLY A 12 -3.78 4.57 6.93
N ALA A 13 -4.74 4.02 6.21
CA ALA A 13 -4.96 2.57 6.19
C ALA A 13 -3.93 1.84 5.34
N VAL A 14 -3.45 0.69 5.82
CA VAL A 14 -2.66 -0.27 5.03
C VAL A 14 -3.48 -1.52 4.81
N ILE A 15 -3.63 -1.89 3.54
CA ILE A 15 -4.45 -3.01 3.13
C ILE A 15 -3.52 -4.09 2.55
N GLY A 16 -3.48 -5.25 3.20
CA GLY A 16 -2.77 -6.44 2.76
C GLY A 16 -3.69 -7.40 2.00
N ARG A 17 -3.13 -8.49 1.48
CA ARG A 17 -3.87 -9.47 0.67
C ARG A 17 -4.98 -10.21 1.43
N ASP A 18 -4.84 -10.29 2.74
CA ASP A 18 -5.79 -10.96 3.63
C ASP A 18 -6.90 -10.01 4.14
N ASP A 19 -6.80 -8.71 3.85
CA ASP A 19 -7.81 -7.73 4.24
C ASP A 19 -9.01 -7.79 3.27
N ALA A 20 -10.24 -7.72 3.82
CA ALA A 20 -11.48 -7.83 3.03
C ALA A 20 -11.60 -6.74 1.95
N ASP A 21 -11.06 -5.55 2.22
CA ASP A 21 -11.05 -4.41 1.31
C ASP A 21 -10.01 -4.51 0.19
N TYR A 22 -9.15 -5.53 0.18
CA TYR A 22 -8.04 -5.65 -0.76
C TYR A 22 -8.49 -5.69 -2.22
N ASP A 23 -9.51 -6.49 -2.53
CA ASP A 23 -9.98 -6.66 -3.90
C ASP A 23 -10.60 -5.38 -4.45
N GLU A 24 -11.32 -4.62 -3.63
CA GLU A 24 -11.84 -3.31 -4.02
C GLU A 24 -10.72 -2.28 -4.13
N ALA A 25 -9.77 -2.25 -3.18
CA ALA A 25 -8.71 -1.25 -3.15
C ALA A 25 -7.72 -1.36 -4.32
N ARG A 26 -7.48 -2.56 -4.84
CA ARG A 26 -6.56 -2.81 -5.96
C ARG A 26 -7.16 -2.50 -7.34
N LYS A 27 -8.48 -2.32 -7.46
CA LYS A 27 -9.13 -2.05 -8.75
C LYS A 27 -8.63 -0.75 -9.36
N LEU A 28 -8.23 -0.83 -10.62
CA LEU A 28 -7.87 0.31 -11.46
C LEU A 28 -9.04 0.67 -12.39
N TYR A 29 -9.06 1.91 -12.87
CA TYR A 29 -10.08 2.38 -13.81
C TYR A 29 -10.17 1.50 -15.07
N ASN A 30 -9.02 1.05 -15.57
CA ASN A 30 -8.96 0.09 -16.66
C ASN A 30 -9.12 -1.34 -16.10
N GLY A 31 -10.34 -1.85 -16.14
CA GLY A 31 -10.70 -3.19 -15.65
C GLY A 31 -9.97 -4.36 -16.35
N MET A 32 -9.22 -4.11 -17.43
CA MET A 32 -8.36 -5.13 -18.05
C MET A 32 -7.02 -5.31 -17.34
N ILE A 33 -6.66 -4.45 -16.38
CA ILE A 33 -5.38 -4.50 -15.67
C ILE A 33 -5.59 -5.10 -14.27
N ASP A 34 -5.25 -6.38 -14.10
CA ASP A 34 -5.24 -7.07 -12.81
C ASP A 34 -3.85 -6.97 -12.16
N LYS A 35 -3.64 -5.98 -11.28
CA LYS A 35 -2.45 -5.91 -10.42
C LYS A 35 -2.77 -6.46 -9.03
N ARG A 36 -1.81 -7.17 -8.45
CA ARG A 36 -1.90 -7.82 -7.13
C ARG A 36 -0.75 -7.38 -6.22
N PRO A 37 -0.74 -6.10 -5.79
CA PRO A 37 0.31 -5.58 -4.92
C PRO A 37 0.38 -6.37 -3.60
N LEU A 38 1.56 -6.40 -2.98
CA LEU A 38 1.71 -7.03 -1.65
C LEU A 38 0.91 -6.26 -0.59
N LEU A 39 0.97 -4.92 -0.67
CA LEU A 39 0.35 -3.98 0.26
C LEU A 39 -0.15 -2.76 -0.52
N ILE A 40 -1.21 -2.13 0.00
CA ILE A 40 -1.74 -0.86 -0.48
C ILE A 40 -1.77 0.12 0.70
N ALA A 41 -0.91 1.14 0.67
CA ALA A 41 -0.90 2.20 1.68
C ALA A 41 -1.77 3.38 1.21
N ARG A 42 -2.92 3.59 1.85
CA ARG A 42 -3.78 4.77 1.64
C ARG A 42 -3.31 5.90 2.56
N CYS A 43 -2.32 6.65 2.09
CA CYS A 43 -1.70 7.73 2.85
C CYS A 43 -2.71 8.86 3.14
N ALA A 44 -2.81 9.29 4.39
CA ALA A 44 -3.68 10.39 4.80
C ALA A 44 -2.97 11.75 4.75
N ASP A 45 -1.64 11.77 4.90
CA ASP A 45 -0.82 12.98 4.84
C ASP A 45 0.56 12.73 4.20
N VAL A 46 1.40 13.77 4.19
CA VAL A 46 2.75 13.71 3.60
C VAL A 46 3.69 12.79 4.39
N ALA A 47 3.55 12.73 5.72
CA ALA A 47 4.38 11.86 6.55
C ALA A 47 4.11 10.38 6.20
N ASP A 48 2.85 10.04 5.94
CA ASP A 48 2.48 8.69 5.50
C ASP A 48 3.18 8.31 4.18
N VAL A 49 3.22 9.22 3.21
CA VAL A 49 3.90 8.96 1.92
C VAL A 49 5.39 8.70 2.14
N ILE A 50 6.06 9.52 2.97
CA ILE A 50 7.48 9.37 3.28
C ILE A 50 7.74 8.01 3.94
N THR A 51 6.92 7.63 4.93
CA THR A 51 7.02 6.34 5.63
C THR A 51 6.83 5.17 4.66
N ALA A 52 5.78 5.19 3.84
CA ALA A 52 5.47 4.11 2.90
C ALA A 52 6.56 3.92 1.82
N VAL A 53 7.08 5.02 1.26
CA VAL A 53 8.17 4.95 0.26
C VAL A 53 9.46 4.44 0.89
N ASN A 54 9.80 4.89 2.10
CA ASN A 54 10.98 4.40 2.82
C ASN A 54 10.87 2.90 3.15
N PHE A 55 9.70 2.45 3.61
CA PHE A 55 9.43 1.04 3.85
C PHE A 55 9.60 0.21 2.58
N GLY A 56 9.05 0.67 1.45
CA GLY A 56 9.21 0.00 0.17
C GLY A 56 10.67 -0.09 -0.26
N ARG A 57 11.44 0.98 -0.10
CA ARG A 57 12.89 1.01 -0.39
C ARG A 57 13.67 0.03 0.50
N ASP A 58 13.47 0.07 1.82
CA ASP A 58 14.19 -0.76 2.79
C ASP A 58 13.94 -2.26 2.57
N ASN A 59 12.71 -2.62 2.18
CA ASN A 59 12.32 -3.99 1.90
C ASN A 59 12.46 -4.40 0.43
N GLY A 60 13.04 -3.55 -0.44
CA GLY A 60 13.26 -3.85 -1.85
C GLY A 60 11.97 -4.10 -2.66
N LEU A 61 10.85 -3.48 -2.27
CA LEU A 61 9.55 -3.66 -2.90
C LEU A 61 9.40 -2.80 -4.16
N LEU A 62 8.70 -3.34 -5.16
CA LEU A 62 8.28 -2.55 -6.31
C LEU A 62 7.20 -1.54 -5.90
N ILE A 63 7.48 -0.26 -6.11
CA ILE A 63 6.58 0.84 -5.73
C ILE A 63 5.76 1.30 -6.95
N ALA A 64 4.45 1.45 -6.75
CA ALA A 64 3.55 2.09 -7.69
C ALA A 64 2.77 3.19 -6.97
N ILE A 65 2.60 4.35 -7.61
CA ILE A 65 1.86 5.49 -7.06
C ILE A 65 0.53 5.64 -7.79
N ARG A 66 -0.54 5.86 -7.03
CA ARG A 66 -1.91 6.08 -7.51
C ARG A 66 -2.44 7.39 -6.90
N GLY A 67 -2.97 8.27 -7.76
CA GLY A 67 -3.70 9.48 -7.39
C GLY A 67 -5.14 9.43 -7.86
#